data_AF-A0A522AUJ4-F1
#
_entry.id   AF-A0A522AUJ4-F1
#
_cell.length_a   1.000
_cell.length_b   1.000
_cell.length_c   1.000
_cell.angle_alpha   90.00
_cell.angle_beta   90.00
_cell.angle_gamma   90.00
#
_symmetry.space_group_name_H-M   'P 1'
#
loop_
_entity.id
_entity.type
_entity.pdbx_description
1 polymer ?
#
loop_
_entity_poly.entity_id
_entity_poly.type
_entity_poly.pdbx_seq_one_letter_code
_entity_poly.pdbx_strand_id
1 'polypeptide(L)'
;LGVTSLAGLIGQLQSDTSGVKLEDVRVARLPDGKDPDEVVRESSADWDAAISKAKPLVEYLVDHHAGRFDLKTSSGRIGFVEAVMPALREIADPLRLDEALGEVRRVSGVEDRVLRQVLERPARNPIRQGRSVGEGSRGDVRISADAVLASPDALPIHDILRAITPVESELLRLLLLVPDLQPRVVDALGPDQLPSTLARELFRAIVLQRAPNDDGIRPAFNWEGLLLGLDPEVRGLAQALVALDRPRPEARELERLLIDIEQIRLRDRHDYNESALAEAEREHDNAAIERLMLEKIHINEQRLSLDRRRDQTRLLAVHRR
;
A
#
# COMPACT_ATOMS: atom_id res chain seq x y z
N LEU A 1 13.46 -7.87 17.59
CA LEU A 1 14.02 -7.25 16.37
C LEU A 1 13.20 -7.72 15.18
N GLY A 2 12.56 -6.81 14.45
CA GLY A 2 11.61 -7.15 13.39
C GLY A 2 12.31 -7.54 12.09
N VAL A 3 11.77 -8.52 11.34
CA VAL A 3 12.32 -8.99 10.06
C VAL A 3 12.53 -7.87 9.03
N THR A 4 11.81 -6.76 9.14
CA THR A 4 12.01 -5.55 8.34
C THR A 4 13.37 -4.88 8.59
N SER A 5 13.89 -4.89 9.82
CA SER A 5 15.24 -4.40 10.11
C SER A 5 16.31 -5.30 9.50
N LEU A 6 15.99 -6.58 9.36
CA LEU A 6 16.86 -7.59 8.76
C LEU A 6 16.90 -7.45 7.23
N ALA A 7 15.77 -7.13 6.59
CA ALA A 7 15.70 -6.77 5.17
C ALA A 7 16.44 -5.44 4.86
N GLY A 8 16.43 -4.47 5.77
CA GLY A 8 17.26 -3.26 5.66
C GLY A 8 18.75 -3.54 5.81
N LEU A 9 19.12 -4.43 6.74
CA LEU A 9 20.50 -4.88 6.96
C LEU A 9 21.06 -5.61 5.73
N ILE A 10 20.20 -6.34 5.01
CA ILE A 10 20.51 -7.04 3.75
C ILE A 10 20.99 -6.06 2.67
N GLY A 11 20.30 -4.93 2.50
CA GLY A 11 20.71 -3.90 1.54
C GLY A 11 21.99 -3.14 1.96
N GLN A 12 22.21 -2.99 3.27
CA GLN A 12 23.42 -2.34 3.82
C GLN A 12 24.66 -3.22 3.68
N LEU A 13 24.56 -4.53 4.00
CA LEU A 13 25.68 -5.47 3.92
C LEU A 13 26.23 -5.65 2.49
N GLN A 14 25.38 -5.52 1.46
CA GLN A 14 25.83 -5.53 0.05
C GLN A 14 26.49 -4.22 -0.40
N SER A 15 26.17 -3.11 0.26
CA SER A 15 26.75 -1.79 -0.05
C SER A 15 28.08 -1.53 0.65
N ASP A 16 28.36 -2.30 1.70
CA ASP A 16 29.62 -2.24 2.43
C ASP A 16 30.72 -3.04 1.71
N THR A 17 31.94 -2.52 1.77
CA THR A 17 33.15 -3.15 1.19
C THR A 17 33.61 -4.39 1.98
N SER A 18 32.76 -4.93 2.86
CA SER A 18 33.05 -6.01 3.81
C SER A 18 33.14 -7.40 3.15
N GLY A 19 32.58 -7.56 1.94
CA GLY A 19 32.61 -8.83 1.20
C GLY A 19 31.68 -9.91 1.76
N VAL A 20 30.88 -9.61 2.78
CA VAL A 20 29.92 -10.54 3.37
C VAL A 20 28.71 -10.66 2.45
N LYS A 21 28.52 -11.86 1.89
CA LYS A 21 27.38 -12.13 1.01
C LYS A 21 26.17 -12.58 1.84
N LEU A 22 24.98 -12.30 1.35
CA LEU A 22 23.73 -12.62 2.05
C LEU A 22 23.60 -14.11 2.35
N GLU A 23 24.09 -14.92 1.41
CA GLU A 23 24.11 -16.38 1.47
C GLU A 23 25.02 -16.96 2.56
N ASP A 24 25.88 -16.14 3.18
CA ASP A 24 26.76 -16.53 4.28
C ASP A 24 26.24 -16.06 5.66
N VAL A 25 25.12 -15.33 5.69
CA VAL A 25 24.50 -14.82 6.92
C VAL A 25 23.64 -15.89 7.58
N ARG A 26 23.81 -16.04 8.91
CA ARG A 26 23.00 -16.92 9.75
C ARG A 26 22.33 -16.14 10.87
N VAL A 27 21.17 -16.61 11.30
CA VAL A 27 20.35 -16.01 12.34
C VAL A 27 20.20 -17.01 13.49
N ALA A 28 20.69 -16.63 14.67
CA ALA A 28 20.48 -17.34 15.92
C ALA A 28 19.21 -16.82 16.60
N ARG A 29 18.34 -17.71 17.08
CA ARG A 29 17.21 -17.34 17.95
C ARG A 29 17.62 -17.51 19.41
N LEU A 30 17.50 -16.42 20.16
CA LEU A 30 17.71 -16.42 21.61
C LEU A 30 16.39 -16.78 22.34
N PRO A 31 16.46 -17.22 23.61
CA PRO A 31 15.27 -17.45 24.43
C PRO A 31 14.36 -16.20 24.50
N ASP A 32 13.05 -16.42 24.55
CA ASP A 32 12.06 -15.34 24.47
C ASP A 32 12.28 -14.29 25.56
N GLY A 33 12.28 -13.02 25.13
CA GLY A 33 12.38 -11.86 26.02
C GLY A 33 13.78 -11.53 26.52
N LYS A 34 14.82 -12.30 26.15
CA LYS A 34 16.21 -12.04 26.57
C LYS A 34 17.03 -11.38 25.47
N ASP A 35 17.94 -10.50 25.87
CA ASP A 35 18.93 -9.91 24.97
C ASP A 35 20.26 -10.72 24.94
N PRO A 36 21.17 -10.47 23.98
CA PRO A 36 22.45 -11.19 23.90
C PRO A 36 23.29 -11.10 25.17
N ASP A 37 23.27 -9.94 25.82
CA ASP A 37 24.06 -9.65 27.01
C ASP A 37 23.55 -10.44 28.23
N GLU A 38 22.24 -10.52 28.41
CA GLU A 38 21.57 -11.31 29.43
C GLU A 38 21.81 -12.81 29.23
N VAL A 39 21.68 -13.32 28.00
CA VAL A 39 21.92 -14.74 27.70
C VAL A 39 23.36 -15.14 28.01
N VAL A 40 24.34 -14.32 27.62
CA VAL A 40 25.76 -14.59 27.90
C VAL A 40 26.06 -14.51 29.40
N ARG A 41 25.45 -13.57 30.12
CA ARG A 41 25.63 -13.41 31.58
C ARG A 41 25.01 -14.55 32.38
N GLU A 42 23.84 -15.04 31.95
CA GLU A 42 23.13 -16.11 32.65
C GLU A 42 23.69 -17.50 32.33
N SER A 43 24.00 -17.76 31.06
CA SER A 43 24.45 -19.07 30.60
C SER A 43 25.19 -18.97 29.26
N SER A 44 26.53 -18.99 29.32
CA SER A 44 27.37 -19.12 28.12
C SER A 44 27.05 -20.37 27.30
N ALA A 45 26.53 -21.44 27.93
CA ALA A 45 26.14 -22.65 27.24
C ALA A 45 24.89 -22.45 26.35
N ASP A 46 23.94 -21.61 26.79
CA ASP A 46 22.75 -21.29 25.99
C ASP A 46 23.09 -20.38 24.81
N TRP A 47 24.08 -19.51 24.99
CA TRP A 47 24.66 -18.74 23.89
C TRP A 47 25.30 -19.66 22.84
N ASP A 48 26.20 -20.56 23.24
CA ASP A 48 26.87 -21.48 22.33
C ASP A 48 25.88 -22.41 21.61
N ALA A 49 24.83 -22.85 22.32
CA ALA A 49 23.74 -23.63 21.75
C ALA A 49 22.92 -22.82 20.72
N ALA A 50 22.65 -21.53 20.97
CA ALA A 50 21.94 -20.67 20.04
C ALA A 50 22.75 -20.39 18.77
N ILE A 51 24.06 -20.13 18.91
CA ILE A 51 24.96 -19.88 17.79
C ILE A 51 25.18 -21.13 16.94
N SER A 52 25.38 -22.30 17.57
CA SER A 52 25.54 -23.56 16.84
C SER A 52 24.28 -23.98 16.07
N LYS A 53 23.10 -23.58 16.54
CA LYS A 53 21.80 -23.81 15.87
C LYS A 53 21.37 -22.65 14.96
N ALA A 54 22.23 -21.67 14.72
CA ALA A 54 21.90 -20.53 13.86
C ALA A 54 21.55 -21.00 12.45
N LYS A 55 20.36 -20.62 11.98
CA LYS A 55 19.83 -21.02 10.68
C LYS A 55 20.35 -20.09 9.59
N PRO A 56 20.56 -20.57 8.36
CA PRO A 56 20.73 -19.71 7.20
C PRO A 56 19.62 -18.65 7.15
N LEU A 57 19.98 -17.43 6.76
CA LEU A 57 19.06 -16.31 6.71
C LEU A 57 17.78 -16.62 5.90
N VAL A 58 17.94 -17.22 4.72
CA VAL A 58 16.82 -17.57 3.85
C VAL A 58 15.87 -18.55 4.53
N GLU A 59 16.40 -19.60 5.18
CA GLU A 59 15.60 -20.57 5.92
C GLU A 59 14.83 -19.89 7.06
N TYR A 60 15.50 -19.01 7.80
CA TYR A 60 14.86 -18.24 8.87
C TYR A 60 13.70 -17.36 8.35
N LEU A 61 13.88 -16.69 7.21
CA LEU A 61 12.85 -15.85 6.60
C LEU A 61 11.64 -16.69 6.13
N VAL A 62 11.91 -17.83 5.50
CA VAL A 62 10.87 -18.78 5.08
C VAL A 62 10.05 -19.24 6.29
N ASP A 63 10.70 -19.71 7.35
CA ASP A 63 10.03 -20.17 8.57
C ASP A 63 9.22 -19.04 9.24
N HIS A 64 9.79 -17.84 9.31
CA HIS A 64 9.14 -16.68 9.92
C HIS A 64 7.88 -16.26 9.17
N HIS A 65 7.93 -16.20 7.84
CA HIS A 65 6.77 -15.82 7.05
C HIS A 65 5.74 -16.96 7.00
N ALA A 66 6.16 -18.22 6.99
CA ALA A 66 5.24 -19.36 7.01
C ALA A 66 4.34 -19.36 8.27
N GLY A 67 4.88 -18.97 9.42
CA GLY A 67 4.10 -18.85 10.66
C GLY A 67 3.11 -17.68 10.70
N ARG A 68 3.20 -16.74 9.75
CA ARG A 68 2.34 -15.52 9.70
C ARG A 68 1.16 -15.63 8.75
N PHE A 69 1.15 -16.60 7.84
CA PHE A 69 0.12 -16.75 6.82
C PHE A 69 -0.55 -18.12 6.90
N ASP A 70 -1.85 -18.19 6.64
CA ASP A 70 -2.54 -19.48 6.51
C ASP A 70 -2.28 -20.10 5.13
N LEU A 71 -1.25 -20.93 5.04
CA LEU A 71 -0.80 -21.60 3.82
C LEU A 71 -1.81 -22.64 3.26
N LYS A 72 -2.87 -22.97 4.02
CA LYS A 72 -3.96 -23.82 3.50
C LYS A 72 -4.84 -23.05 2.52
N THR A 73 -4.90 -21.72 2.65
CA THR A 73 -5.69 -20.84 1.79
C THR A 73 -4.87 -20.29 0.63
N SER A 74 -5.53 -20.03 -0.50
CA SER A 74 -4.87 -19.40 -1.65
C SER A 74 -4.35 -17.99 -1.34
N SER A 75 -5.09 -17.21 -0.53
CA SER A 75 -4.69 -15.86 -0.12
C SER A 75 -3.45 -15.88 0.79
N GLY A 76 -3.38 -16.80 1.75
CA GLY A 76 -2.21 -16.95 2.60
C GLY A 76 -0.97 -17.43 1.85
N ARG A 77 -1.12 -18.33 0.87
CA ARG A 77 -0.01 -18.70 -0.03
C ARG A 77 0.50 -17.53 -0.86
N ILE A 78 -0.40 -16.69 -1.38
CA ILE A 78 -0.03 -15.47 -2.12
C ILE A 78 0.74 -14.52 -1.21
N GLY A 79 0.23 -14.21 -0.01
CA GLY A 79 0.89 -13.30 0.93
C GLY A 79 2.26 -13.81 1.39
N PHE A 80 2.39 -15.11 1.63
CA PHE A 80 3.68 -15.75 1.94
C PHE A 80 4.70 -15.60 0.81
N VAL A 81 4.31 -15.92 -0.43
CA VAL A 81 5.19 -15.80 -1.59
C VAL A 81 5.58 -14.34 -1.82
N GLU A 82 4.64 -13.40 -1.77
CA GLU A 82 4.93 -11.97 -1.95
C GLU A 82 5.89 -11.41 -0.89
N ALA A 83 5.82 -11.93 0.34
CA ALA A 83 6.68 -11.48 1.43
C ALA A 83 8.12 -12.02 1.33
N VAL A 84 8.31 -13.25 0.84
CA VAL A 84 9.63 -13.90 0.78
C VAL A 84 10.40 -13.54 -0.50
N MET A 85 9.70 -13.31 -1.61
CA MET A 85 10.32 -13.08 -2.93
C MET A 85 11.32 -11.93 -3.01
N PRO A 86 11.13 -10.77 -2.34
CA PRO A 86 12.13 -9.70 -2.33
C PRO A 86 13.50 -10.17 -1.82
N ALA A 87 13.55 -10.94 -0.74
CA ALA A 87 14.81 -11.46 -0.20
C ALA A 87 15.48 -12.47 -1.14
N LEU A 88 14.68 -13.27 -1.86
CA LEU A 88 15.21 -14.22 -2.86
C LEU A 88 15.83 -13.50 -4.06
N ARG A 89 15.29 -12.35 -4.49
CA ARG A 89 15.86 -11.57 -5.60
C ARG A 89 17.26 -11.02 -5.32
N GLU A 90 17.61 -10.87 -4.04
CA GLU A 90 18.93 -10.38 -3.61
C GLU A 90 20.01 -11.48 -3.63
N ILE A 91 19.63 -12.74 -3.88
CA ILE A 91 20.57 -13.87 -3.97
C ILE A 91 21.22 -13.89 -5.35
N ALA A 92 22.53 -13.62 -5.40
CA ALA A 92 23.29 -13.55 -6.66
C ALA A 92 23.69 -14.92 -7.22
N ASP A 93 23.94 -15.91 -6.35
CA ASP A 93 24.32 -17.27 -6.75
C ASP A 93 23.10 -18.07 -7.24
N PRO A 94 23.07 -18.52 -8.51
CA PRO A 94 21.95 -19.27 -9.08
C PRO A 94 21.67 -20.59 -8.36
N LEU A 95 22.70 -21.28 -7.84
CA LEU A 95 22.53 -22.55 -7.14
C LEU A 95 21.83 -22.34 -5.80
N ARG A 96 22.25 -21.32 -5.05
CA ARG A 96 21.63 -20.93 -3.77
C ARG A 96 20.22 -20.40 -3.96
N LEU A 97 19.97 -19.67 -5.05
CA LEU A 97 18.61 -19.24 -5.41
C LEU A 97 17.69 -20.43 -5.70
N ASP A 98 18.20 -21.46 -6.37
CA ASP A 98 17.46 -22.69 -6.64
C ASP A 98 17.10 -23.44 -5.35
N GLU A 99 18.06 -23.57 -4.43
CA GLU A 99 17.83 -24.14 -3.09
C GLU A 99 16.77 -23.35 -2.31
N ALA A 100 16.85 -22.02 -2.32
CA ALA A 100 15.88 -21.13 -1.69
C ALA A 100 14.47 -21.30 -2.28
N LEU A 101 14.36 -21.42 -3.60
CA LEU A 101 13.10 -21.67 -4.29
C LEU A 101 12.53 -23.06 -3.96
N GLY A 102 13.38 -24.07 -3.85
CA GLY A 102 13.00 -25.40 -3.39
C GLY A 102 12.34 -25.36 -2.01
N GLU A 103 12.87 -24.54 -1.11
CA GLU A 103 12.35 -24.40 0.25
C GLU A 103 11.01 -23.65 0.28
N VAL A 104 10.90 -22.55 -0.48
CA VAL A 104 9.63 -21.82 -0.67
C VAL A 104 8.56 -22.73 -1.27
N ARG A 105 8.92 -23.57 -2.25
CA ARG A 105 8.02 -24.55 -2.85
C ARG A 105 7.56 -25.59 -1.83
N ARG A 106 8.49 -26.15 -1.04
CA ARG A 106 8.19 -27.16 -0.01
C ARG A 106 7.19 -26.64 1.02
N VAL A 107 7.35 -25.37 1.42
CA VAL A 107 6.52 -24.74 2.45
C VAL A 107 5.19 -24.24 1.90
N SER A 108 5.18 -23.56 0.76
CA SER A 108 3.96 -22.98 0.18
C SER A 108 3.11 -23.96 -0.63
N GLY A 109 3.69 -25.05 -1.14
CA GLY A 109 3.05 -25.94 -2.10
C GLY A 109 2.83 -25.33 -3.48
N VAL A 110 3.40 -24.16 -3.77
CA VAL A 110 3.31 -23.49 -5.08
C VAL A 110 4.31 -24.10 -6.05
N GLU A 111 3.91 -24.30 -7.30
CA GLU A 111 4.78 -24.87 -8.33
C GLU A 111 5.96 -23.97 -8.66
N ASP A 112 7.11 -24.60 -8.93
CA ASP A 112 8.38 -23.94 -9.27
C ASP A 112 8.25 -22.96 -10.45
N ARG A 113 7.50 -23.36 -11.49
CA ARG A 113 7.23 -22.50 -12.66
C ARG A 113 6.55 -21.19 -12.26
N VAL A 114 5.62 -21.23 -11.31
CA VAL A 114 4.90 -20.05 -10.82
C VAL A 114 5.81 -19.17 -9.97
N LEU A 115 6.64 -19.77 -9.12
CA LEU A 115 7.62 -19.04 -8.30
C LEU A 115 8.66 -18.31 -9.16
N ARG A 116 9.19 -18.96 -10.20
CA ARG A 116 10.12 -18.34 -11.17
C ARG A 116 9.46 -17.20 -11.94
N GLN A 117 8.20 -17.36 -12.35
CA GLN A 117 7.45 -16.27 -12.97
C GLN A 117 7.29 -15.05 -12.04
N VAL A 118 7.13 -15.27 -10.72
CA VAL A 118 7.05 -14.18 -9.73
C VAL A 118 8.41 -13.51 -9.50
N LEU A 119 9.51 -14.26 -9.59
CA LEU A 119 10.88 -13.73 -9.55
C LEU A 119 11.21 -12.88 -10.78
N GLU A 120 10.86 -13.36 -11.97
CA GLU A 120 11.10 -12.71 -13.27
C GLU A 120 10.27 -11.45 -13.48
N ARG A 121 9.12 -11.34 -12.79
CA ARG A 121 8.40 -10.06 -12.75
C ARG A 121 9.35 -9.03 -12.15
N PRO A 122 9.61 -7.91 -12.86
CA PRO A 122 10.45 -6.86 -12.32
C PRO A 122 9.91 -6.54 -10.95
N ALA A 123 10.80 -6.60 -9.95
CA ALA A 123 10.46 -6.13 -8.63
C ALA A 123 9.78 -4.78 -8.85
N ARG A 124 8.57 -4.60 -8.32
CA ARG A 124 8.10 -3.26 -8.00
C ARG A 124 9.03 -2.79 -6.89
N ASN A 125 10.28 -2.48 -7.25
CA ASN A 125 11.32 -2.20 -6.28
C ASN A 125 11.19 -0.74 -5.92
N PRO A 126 10.97 -0.42 -4.64
CA PRO A 126 11.28 0.89 -4.15
C PRO A 126 12.81 1.04 -4.21
N ILE A 127 13.28 2.19 -4.70
CA ILE A 127 14.63 2.71 -4.52
C ILE A 127 15.72 2.03 -5.38
N ARG A 128 15.94 2.59 -6.58
CA ARG A 128 17.27 3.05 -7.07
C ARG A 128 17.14 3.64 -8.48
N GLN A 129 17.03 4.96 -8.57
CA GLN A 129 17.62 5.72 -9.68
C GLN A 129 17.88 7.15 -9.19
N GLY A 130 19.15 7.57 -9.23
CA GLY A 130 19.54 8.96 -9.01
C GLY A 130 20.78 9.26 -8.17
N ARG A 131 21.97 8.72 -8.50
CA ARG A 131 23.20 9.55 -8.51
C ARG A 131 23.40 9.91 -9.99
N SER A 132 23.40 11.18 -10.38
CA SER A 132 24.62 12.00 -10.41
C SER A 132 24.32 13.49 -10.61
N VAL A 133 24.92 14.31 -9.74
CA VAL A 133 25.62 15.60 -9.99
C VAL A 133 24.83 16.80 -10.54
N GLY A 134 24.81 17.85 -9.70
CA GLY A 134 24.43 19.22 -10.04
C GLY A 134 24.51 20.13 -8.82
N GLU A 135 25.73 20.48 -8.42
CA GLU A 135 26.05 21.40 -7.33
C GLU A 135 25.67 22.84 -7.72
N GLY A 136 24.91 23.56 -6.86
CA GLY A 136 24.50 24.93 -7.17
C GLY A 136 23.45 25.56 -6.25
N SER A 137 23.86 25.93 -5.03
CA SER A 137 23.45 27.13 -4.26
C SER A 137 21.97 27.42 -3.91
N ARG A 138 21.75 27.35 -2.58
CA ARG A 138 20.92 28.20 -1.69
C ARG A 138 19.39 27.96 -1.59
N GLY A 139 19.05 27.38 -0.45
CA GLY A 139 18.08 27.98 0.49
C GLY A 139 16.67 27.44 0.40
N ASP A 140 16.46 26.17 0.74
CA ASP A 140 15.13 25.66 1.05
C ASP A 140 15.23 24.50 2.04
N VAL A 141 14.53 24.58 3.16
CA VAL A 141 14.53 23.56 4.23
C VAL A 141 13.75 22.35 3.72
N ARG A 142 14.42 21.52 2.92
CA ARG A 142 13.93 20.20 2.53
C ARG A 142 14.16 19.24 3.69
N ILE A 143 13.11 19.00 4.46
CA ILE A 143 13.03 17.79 5.30
C ILE A 143 13.07 16.61 4.34
N SER A 144 14.23 15.97 4.22
CA SER A 144 14.42 14.78 3.41
C SER A 144 13.54 13.64 3.95
N ALA A 145 12.92 12.89 3.07
CA ALA A 145 12.09 11.71 3.40
C ALA A 145 12.85 10.69 4.29
N ASP A 146 14.18 10.69 4.26
CA ASP A 146 15.05 9.90 5.14
C ASP A 146 14.94 10.27 6.63
N ALA A 147 14.65 11.53 6.97
CA ALA A 147 14.50 11.95 8.37
C ALA A 147 13.16 11.48 8.98
N VAL A 148 12.16 11.15 8.15
CA VAL A 148 10.85 10.65 8.59
C VAL A 148 10.86 9.11 8.72
N LEU A 149 11.73 8.42 7.98
CA LEU A 149 11.87 6.96 8.00
C LEU A 149 12.53 6.41 9.27
N ALA A 150 13.15 7.25 10.10
CA ALA A 150 13.85 6.85 11.32
C ALA A 150 12.99 6.86 12.61
N SER A 151 11.68 7.15 12.51
CA SER A 151 10.81 7.17 13.69
C SER A 151 10.27 5.76 14.02
N PRO A 152 10.45 5.25 15.24
CA PRO A 152 9.99 3.92 15.67
C PRO A 152 8.46 3.73 15.71
N ASP A 153 7.68 4.78 15.39
CA ASP A 153 6.21 4.79 15.31
C ASP A 153 5.65 4.88 13.87
N ALA A 154 6.48 4.74 12.83
CA ALA A 154 6.01 4.84 11.45
C ALA A 154 5.18 3.59 11.05
N LEU A 155 3.85 3.74 11.01
CA LEU A 155 2.99 2.85 10.22
C LEU A 155 3.60 2.70 8.82
N PRO A 156 3.92 1.48 8.37
CA PRO A 156 4.59 1.28 7.08
C PRO A 156 3.73 1.88 5.98
N ILE A 157 4.28 2.88 5.29
CA ILE A 157 3.66 3.67 4.21
C ILE A 157 2.88 2.79 3.21
N HIS A 158 3.38 1.58 2.94
CA HIS A 158 2.75 0.61 2.05
C HIS A 158 1.43 0.02 2.58
N ASP A 159 1.29 -0.18 3.88
CA ASP A 159 0.07 -0.71 4.49
C ASP A 159 -1.02 0.37 4.53
N ILE A 160 -0.64 1.63 4.77
CA ILE A 160 -1.55 2.77 4.71
C ILE A 160 -2.12 2.94 3.29
N LEU A 161 -1.27 2.85 2.26
CA LEU A 161 -1.71 2.96 0.87
C LEU A 161 -2.57 1.77 0.41
N ARG A 162 -2.44 0.60 1.04
CA ARG A 162 -3.28 -0.57 0.76
C ARG A 162 -4.69 -0.41 1.32
N ALA A 163 -4.88 0.45 2.32
CA ALA A 163 -6.18 0.72 2.94
C ALA A 163 -7.12 1.57 2.06
N ILE A 164 -6.63 2.06 0.91
CA ILE A 164 -7.43 2.82 -0.05
C ILE A 164 -7.34 2.21 -1.46
N THR A 165 -8.34 2.47 -2.29
CA THR A 165 -8.32 2.02 -3.67
C THR A 165 -7.32 2.82 -4.52
N PRO A 166 -6.82 2.27 -5.64
CA PRO A 166 -5.94 3.01 -6.55
C PRO A 166 -6.57 4.29 -7.10
N VAL A 167 -7.90 4.30 -7.32
CA VAL A 167 -8.62 5.47 -7.85
C VAL A 167 -8.71 6.57 -6.80
N GLU A 168 -9.00 6.22 -5.54
CA GLU A 168 -8.97 7.17 -4.43
C GLU A 168 -7.56 7.74 -4.23
N SER A 169 -6.53 6.91 -4.35
CA SER A 169 -5.14 7.38 -4.25
C SER A 169 -4.83 8.44 -5.31
N GLU A 170 -5.20 8.22 -6.57
CA GLU A 170 -4.95 9.21 -7.62
C GLU A 170 -5.82 10.47 -7.46
N LEU A 171 -7.08 10.35 -7.01
CA LEU A 171 -7.91 11.52 -6.72
C LEU A 171 -7.33 12.35 -5.57
N LEU A 172 -6.94 11.71 -4.47
CA LEU A 172 -6.35 12.42 -3.34
C LEU A 172 -5.00 13.05 -3.71
N ARG A 173 -4.17 12.37 -4.52
CA ARG A 173 -2.95 12.98 -5.09
C ARG A 173 -3.29 14.22 -5.92
N LEU A 174 -4.34 14.16 -6.74
CA LEU A 174 -4.80 15.31 -7.51
C LEU A 174 -5.25 16.47 -6.61
N LEU A 175 -5.97 16.18 -5.52
CA LEU A 175 -6.39 17.21 -4.55
C LEU A 175 -5.21 17.84 -3.81
N LEU A 176 -4.18 17.07 -3.47
CA LEU A 176 -3.00 17.56 -2.76
C LEU A 176 -2.02 18.31 -3.67
N LEU A 177 -1.79 17.79 -4.87
CA LEU A 177 -0.79 18.32 -5.80
C LEU A 177 -1.36 19.37 -6.77
N VAL A 178 -2.68 19.44 -6.95
CA VAL A 178 -3.35 20.43 -7.81
C VAL A 178 -4.54 21.05 -7.07
N PRO A 179 -4.30 21.94 -6.08
CA PRO A 179 -5.35 22.49 -5.22
C PRO A 179 -6.46 23.25 -5.95
N ASP A 180 -6.18 23.79 -7.15
CA ASP A 180 -7.16 24.53 -7.97
C ASP A 180 -8.36 23.66 -8.38
N LEU A 181 -8.20 22.34 -8.37
CA LEU A 181 -9.28 21.40 -8.70
C LEU A 181 -10.16 21.06 -7.50
N GLN A 182 -9.73 21.36 -6.27
CA GLN A 182 -10.47 21.02 -5.05
C GLN A 182 -11.93 21.48 -5.08
N PRO A 183 -12.27 22.74 -5.45
CA PRO A 183 -13.67 23.18 -5.49
C PRO A 183 -14.52 22.33 -6.43
N ARG A 184 -13.99 22.01 -7.62
CA ARG A 184 -14.69 21.18 -8.62
C ARG A 184 -14.94 19.76 -8.10
N VAL A 185 -14.00 19.18 -7.36
CA VAL A 185 -14.18 17.84 -6.80
C VAL A 185 -15.20 17.85 -5.66
N VAL A 186 -15.18 18.89 -4.81
CA VAL A 186 -16.16 19.06 -3.73
C VAL A 186 -17.57 19.18 -4.28
N ASP A 187 -17.78 19.99 -5.31
CA ASP A 187 -19.10 20.18 -5.92
C ASP A 187 -19.60 18.91 -6.63
N ALA A 188 -18.70 18.11 -7.22
CA ALA A 188 -19.07 16.93 -7.98
C ALA A 188 -19.27 15.67 -7.12
N LEU A 189 -18.42 15.46 -6.11
CA LEU A 189 -18.38 14.22 -5.33
C LEU A 189 -18.76 14.47 -3.87
N GLY A 190 -18.33 15.57 -3.26
CA GLY A 190 -18.43 15.77 -1.82
C GLY A 190 -17.51 14.85 -1.01
N PRO A 191 -17.20 15.20 0.26
CA PRO A 191 -16.17 14.51 1.03
C PRO A 191 -16.56 13.10 1.50
N ASP A 192 -17.87 12.82 1.61
CA ASP A 192 -18.37 11.58 2.23
C ASP A 192 -18.55 10.42 1.26
N GLN A 193 -18.31 10.65 -0.02
CA GLN A 193 -18.64 9.69 -1.06
C GLN A 193 -17.46 8.78 -1.44
N LEU A 194 -16.26 8.98 -0.88
CA LEU A 194 -15.14 8.06 -1.11
C LEU A 194 -15.40 6.70 -0.42
N PRO A 195 -15.14 5.55 -1.08
CA PRO A 195 -15.33 4.22 -0.50
C PRO A 195 -14.63 3.98 0.85
N SER A 196 -13.37 4.40 0.96
CA SER A 196 -12.50 4.13 2.09
C SER A 196 -12.63 5.20 3.17
N THR A 197 -12.78 4.78 4.44
CA THR A 197 -12.89 5.71 5.58
C THR A 197 -11.69 6.65 5.67
N LEU A 198 -10.49 6.11 5.55
CA LEU A 198 -9.25 6.89 5.61
C LEU A 198 -9.16 7.96 4.50
N ALA A 199 -9.65 7.63 3.30
CA ALA A 199 -9.72 8.54 2.17
C ALA A 199 -10.74 9.67 2.43
N ARG A 200 -11.90 9.35 3.00
CA ARG A 200 -12.92 10.34 3.40
C ARG A 200 -12.37 11.32 4.43
N GLU A 201 -11.67 10.84 5.46
CA GLU A 201 -11.13 11.72 6.50
C GLU A 201 -10.10 12.71 5.94
N LEU A 202 -9.20 12.23 5.06
CA LEU A 202 -8.27 13.14 4.38
C LEU A 202 -9.01 14.15 3.50
N PHE A 203 -10.01 13.72 2.74
CA PHE A 203 -10.76 14.63 1.89
C PHE A 203 -11.56 15.66 2.72
N ARG A 204 -12.23 15.24 3.80
CA ARG A 204 -12.89 16.13 4.76
C ARG A 204 -11.94 17.20 5.29
N ALA A 205 -10.73 16.82 5.70
CA ALA A 205 -9.74 17.76 6.19
C ALA A 205 -9.32 18.79 5.12
N ILE A 206 -9.15 18.36 3.85
CA ILE A 206 -8.89 19.27 2.72
C ILE A 206 -10.07 20.24 2.53
N VAL A 207 -11.30 19.74 2.58
CA VAL A 207 -12.50 20.58 2.45
C VAL A 207 -12.61 21.60 3.56
N LEU A 208 -12.37 21.18 4.82
CA LEU A 208 -12.43 22.06 5.99
C LEU A 208 -11.38 23.16 5.94
N GLN A 209 -10.14 22.82 5.55
CA GLN A 209 -9.10 23.85 5.37
C GLN A 209 -9.48 24.86 4.29
N ARG A 210 -10.23 24.43 3.27
CA ARG A 210 -10.65 25.24 2.12
C ARG A 210 -12.05 25.84 2.25
N ALA A 211 -12.65 25.72 3.43
CA ALA A 211 -13.92 26.33 3.74
C ALA A 211 -13.78 27.85 3.61
N PRO A 212 -14.78 28.55 3.05
CA PRO A 212 -14.76 30.00 3.02
C PRO A 212 -14.76 30.54 4.45
N ASN A 213 -13.93 31.55 4.70
CA ASN A 213 -13.96 32.30 5.96
C ASN A 213 -15.25 33.12 6.06
N ASP A 214 -15.46 33.82 7.17
CA ASP A 214 -16.65 34.66 7.41
C ASP A 214 -16.92 35.68 6.28
N ASP A 215 -15.87 36.10 5.55
CA ASP A 215 -15.94 37.00 4.40
C ASP A 215 -16.27 36.29 3.06
N GLY A 216 -16.55 34.99 3.07
CA GLY A 216 -16.82 34.18 1.87
C GLY A 216 -15.57 33.83 1.06
N ILE A 217 -14.37 34.25 1.49
CA ILE A 217 -13.11 34.02 0.79
C ILE A 217 -12.56 32.65 1.15
N ARG A 218 -12.26 31.83 0.14
CA ARG A 218 -11.59 30.53 0.34
C ARG A 218 -10.08 30.75 0.52
N PRO A 219 -9.48 30.24 1.60
CA PRO A 219 -8.05 30.37 1.82
C PRO A 219 -7.22 29.56 0.81
N ALA A 220 -5.98 29.98 0.61
CA ALA A 220 -5.01 29.21 -0.16
C ALA A 220 -4.74 27.85 0.52
N PHE A 221 -4.41 26.83 -0.27
CA PHE A 221 -4.11 25.51 0.27
C PHE A 221 -2.78 25.55 1.02
N ASN A 222 -2.78 25.10 2.27
CA ASN A 222 -1.59 25.10 3.12
C ASN A 222 -1.27 23.67 3.55
N TRP A 223 -0.25 23.09 2.92
CA TRP A 223 0.19 21.73 3.20
C TRP A 223 0.60 21.52 4.66
N GLU A 224 1.42 22.41 5.21
CA GLU A 224 1.90 22.29 6.60
C GLU A 224 0.75 22.41 7.60
N GLY A 225 -0.13 23.40 7.38
CA GLY A 225 -1.32 23.60 8.21
C GLY A 225 -2.29 22.41 8.14
N LEU A 226 -2.38 21.75 6.99
CA LEU A 226 -3.19 20.53 6.84
C LEU A 226 -2.59 19.42 7.70
N LEU A 227 -1.31 19.10 7.53
CA LEU A 227 -0.66 18.00 8.24
C LEU A 227 -0.72 18.16 9.77
N LEU A 228 -0.59 19.38 10.28
CA LEU A 228 -0.68 19.68 11.72
C LEU A 228 -2.06 19.38 12.30
N GLY A 229 -3.12 19.57 11.52
CA GLY A 229 -4.51 19.31 11.94
C GLY A 229 -4.98 17.87 11.73
N LEU A 230 -4.17 17.01 11.11
CA LEU A 230 -4.52 15.62 10.81
C LEU A 230 -4.11 14.66 11.93
N ASP A 231 -4.92 13.62 12.14
CA ASP A 231 -4.55 12.46 12.94
C ASP A 231 -3.35 11.72 12.33
N PRO A 232 -2.55 10.97 13.13
CA PRO A 232 -1.32 10.34 12.66
C PRO A 232 -1.50 9.42 11.43
N GLU A 233 -2.57 8.64 11.38
CA GLU A 233 -2.86 7.74 10.25
C GLU A 233 -3.19 8.51 8.96
N VAL A 234 -4.04 9.53 9.07
CA VAL A 234 -4.47 10.37 7.93
C VAL A 234 -3.31 11.22 7.43
N ARG A 235 -2.47 11.73 8.36
CA ARG A 235 -1.23 12.43 8.06
C ARG A 235 -0.25 11.53 7.32
N GLY A 236 -0.09 10.29 7.79
CA GLY A 236 0.72 9.26 7.14
C GLY A 236 0.24 8.99 5.71
N LEU A 237 -1.08 8.89 5.49
CA LEU A 237 -1.65 8.74 4.16
C LEU A 237 -1.32 9.94 3.27
N ALA A 238 -1.53 11.17 3.76
CA ALA A 238 -1.25 12.38 2.98
C ALA A 238 0.22 12.43 2.55
N GLN A 239 1.15 12.19 3.49
CA GLN A 239 2.58 12.15 3.22
C GLN A 239 2.95 11.05 2.23
N ALA A 240 2.39 9.85 2.40
CA ALA A 240 2.57 8.72 1.49
C ALA A 240 2.17 9.07 0.06
N LEU A 241 1.00 9.71 -0.11
CA LEU A 241 0.47 10.07 -1.43
C LEU A 241 1.34 11.08 -2.17
N VAL A 242 1.89 12.07 -1.46
CA VAL A 242 2.82 13.06 -2.03
C VAL A 242 4.18 12.45 -2.34
N ALA A 243 4.64 11.52 -1.51
CA ALA A 243 5.94 10.84 -1.66
C ALA A 243 5.95 9.75 -2.75
N LEU A 244 4.79 9.39 -3.32
CA LEU A 244 4.71 8.40 -4.40
C LEU A 244 5.51 8.86 -5.62
N ASP A 245 6.49 8.04 -6.02
CA ASP A 245 7.26 8.21 -7.25
C ASP A 245 6.41 7.89 -8.48
N ARG A 246 5.53 8.84 -8.80
CA ARG A 246 4.61 8.81 -9.95
C ARG A 246 4.54 10.20 -10.56
N PRO A 247 4.21 10.31 -11.86
CA PRO A 247 3.94 11.60 -12.50
C PRO A 247 2.92 12.41 -11.70
N ARG A 248 3.08 13.73 -11.74
CA ARG A 248 2.10 14.66 -11.17
C ARG A 248 0.78 14.48 -11.93
N PRO A 249 -0.35 14.27 -11.25
CA PRO A 249 -1.64 14.06 -11.90
C PRO A 249 -2.05 15.33 -12.64
N GLU A 250 -2.68 15.15 -13.80
CA GLU A 250 -3.14 16.25 -14.63
C GLU A 250 -4.64 16.52 -14.47
N ALA A 251 -5.06 17.77 -14.66
CA ALA A 251 -6.46 18.17 -14.54
C ALA A 251 -7.42 17.42 -15.47
N ARG A 252 -6.93 16.95 -16.62
CA ARG A 252 -7.71 16.15 -17.58
C ARG A 252 -8.12 14.78 -17.03
N GLU A 253 -7.46 14.30 -15.99
CA GLU A 253 -7.75 12.99 -15.40
C GLU A 253 -8.96 13.03 -14.46
N LEU A 254 -9.36 14.22 -13.99
CA LEU A 254 -10.42 14.39 -13.00
C LEU A 254 -11.73 13.74 -13.42
N GLU A 255 -12.19 13.99 -14.65
CA GLU A 255 -13.47 13.43 -15.13
C GLU A 255 -13.46 11.90 -15.13
N ARG A 256 -12.34 11.30 -15.56
CA ARG A 256 -12.17 9.84 -15.53
C ARG A 256 -12.19 9.31 -14.09
N LEU A 257 -11.45 9.95 -13.18
CA LEU A 257 -11.37 9.53 -11.77
C LEU A 257 -12.75 9.61 -11.07
N LEU A 258 -13.52 10.66 -11.35
CA LEU A 258 -14.88 10.80 -10.79
C LEU A 258 -15.83 9.70 -11.30
N ILE A 259 -15.76 9.39 -12.60
CA ILE A 259 -16.53 8.29 -13.20
C ILE A 259 -16.13 6.95 -12.57
N ASP A 260 -14.82 6.71 -12.41
CA ASP A 260 -14.31 5.46 -11.83
C ASP A 260 -14.76 5.29 -10.36
N ILE A 261 -14.77 6.37 -9.56
CA ILE A 261 -15.30 6.35 -8.18
C ILE A 261 -16.79 6.05 -8.18
N GLU A 262 -17.57 6.73 -9.01
CA GLU A 262 -19.01 6.51 -9.11
C GLU A 262 -19.32 5.06 -9.55
N GLN A 263 -18.50 4.49 -10.44
CA GLN A 263 -18.61 3.09 -10.86
C GLN A 263 -18.32 2.11 -9.71
N ILE A 264 -17.27 2.35 -8.92
CA ILE A 264 -16.95 1.52 -7.75
C ILE A 264 -18.13 1.53 -6.77
N ARG A 265 -18.68 2.72 -6.48
CA ARG A 265 -19.79 2.86 -5.55
C ARG A 265 -21.07 2.17 -6.03
N LEU A 266 -21.40 2.30 -7.32
CA LEU A 266 -22.56 1.64 -7.90
C LEU A 266 -22.41 0.11 -7.87
N ARG A 267 -21.18 -0.39 -8.04
CA ARG A 267 -20.88 -1.82 -7.89
C ARG A 267 -21.07 -2.28 -6.44
N ASP A 268 -20.50 -1.57 -5.48
CA ASP A 268 -20.63 -1.94 -4.05
C ASP A 268 -22.10 -1.92 -3.61
N ARG A 269 -22.88 -0.92 -4.07
CA ARG A 269 -24.32 -0.83 -3.79
C ARG A 269 -25.11 -1.94 -4.47
N HIS A 270 -24.75 -2.32 -5.70
CA HIS A 270 -25.33 -3.47 -6.38
C HIS A 270 -25.08 -4.77 -5.61
N ASP A 271 -23.83 -5.01 -5.21
CA ASP A 271 -23.45 -6.25 -4.52
C ASP A 271 -24.13 -6.36 -3.13
N TYR A 272 -24.28 -5.22 -2.43
CA TYR A 272 -25.09 -5.14 -1.22
C TYR A 272 -26.57 -5.42 -1.48
N ASN A 273 -27.16 -4.78 -2.50
CA ASN A 273 -28.59 -4.95 -2.83
C ASN A 273 -28.91 -6.40 -3.22
N GLU A 274 -28.05 -7.07 -4.01
CA GLU A 274 -28.21 -8.49 -4.34
C GLU A 274 -28.14 -9.39 -3.09
N SER A 275 -27.20 -9.12 -2.19
CA SER A 275 -27.05 -9.88 -0.93
C SER A 275 -28.27 -9.69 -0.03
N ALA A 276 -28.76 -8.46 0.09
CA ALA A 276 -29.96 -8.13 0.86
C ALA A 276 -31.22 -8.75 0.26
N LEU A 277 -31.33 -8.80 -1.08
CA LEU A 277 -32.45 -9.42 -1.78
C LEU A 277 -32.49 -10.93 -1.51
N ALA A 278 -31.33 -11.59 -1.60
CA ALA A 278 -31.22 -13.02 -1.30
C ALA A 278 -31.52 -13.36 0.17
N GLU A 279 -31.28 -12.44 1.12
CA GLU A 279 -31.72 -12.58 2.52
C GLU A 279 -33.24 -12.41 2.64
N ALA A 280 -33.80 -11.35 2.05
CA ALA A 280 -35.23 -11.08 2.10
C ALA A 280 -36.07 -12.21 1.45
N GLU A 281 -35.56 -12.82 0.37
CA GLU A 281 -36.17 -14.00 -0.26
C GLU A 281 -36.18 -15.22 0.66
N ARG A 282 -35.11 -15.44 1.43
CA ARG A 282 -35.01 -16.53 2.42
C ARG A 282 -35.95 -16.32 3.60
N GLU A 283 -36.11 -15.08 4.04
CA GLU A 283 -37.03 -14.69 5.12
C GLU A 283 -38.49 -14.55 4.66
N HIS A 284 -38.75 -14.62 3.35
CA HIS A 284 -40.05 -14.37 2.73
C HIS A 284 -40.63 -12.97 3.05
N ASP A 285 -39.77 -11.97 3.26
CA ASP A 285 -40.20 -10.58 3.47
C ASP A 285 -40.51 -9.90 2.13
N ASN A 286 -41.77 -10.04 1.70
CA ASN A 286 -42.26 -9.46 0.45
C ASN A 286 -42.10 -7.92 0.38
N ALA A 287 -42.17 -7.21 1.51
CA ALA A 287 -42.04 -5.76 1.53
C ALA A 287 -40.58 -5.31 1.38
N ALA A 288 -39.62 -6.08 1.91
CA ALA A 288 -38.20 -5.87 1.64
C ALA A 288 -37.85 -6.21 0.19
N ILE A 289 -38.37 -7.32 -0.35
CA ILE A 289 -38.13 -7.74 -1.75
C ILE A 289 -38.60 -6.66 -2.72
N GLU A 290 -39.82 -6.12 -2.57
CA GLU A 290 -40.34 -5.08 -3.46
C GLU A 290 -39.48 -3.82 -3.43
N ARG A 291 -39.07 -3.36 -2.25
CA ARG A 291 -38.19 -2.19 -2.10
C ARG A 291 -36.81 -2.41 -2.74
N LEU A 292 -36.20 -3.58 -2.51
CA LEU A 292 -34.88 -3.91 -3.04
C LEU A 292 -34.90 -4.06 -4.57
N MET A 293 -35.98 -4.60 -5.13
CA MET A 293 -36.18 -4.69 -6.58
C MET A 293 -36.31 -3.31 -7.25
N LEU A 294 -37.03 -2.37 -6.62
CA LEU A 294 -37.08 -0.98 -7.10
C LEU A 294 -35.69 -0.31 -7.04
N GLU A 295 -34.93 -0.55 -5.97
CA GLU A 295 -33.56 -0.05 -5.86
C GLU A 295 -32.64 -0.65 -6.93
N LYS A 296 -32.77 -1.95 -7.24
CA LYS A 296 -32.03 -2.61 -8.33
C LYS A 296 -32.29 -1.96 -9.68
N ILE A 297 -33.54 -1.61 -9.99
CA ILE A 297 -33.88 -0.86 -11.21
C ILE A 297 -33.13 0.47 -11.24
N HIS A 298 -33.18 1.23 -10.15
CA HIS A 298 -32.49 2.52 -10.05
C HIS A 298 -30.97 2.39 -10.20
N ILE A 299 -30.35 1.37 -9.59
CA ILE A 299 -28.93 1.05 -9.76
C ILE A 299 -28.61 0.80 -11.25
N ASN A 300 -29.43 0.02 -11.94
CA ASN A 300 -29.20 -0.31 -13.35
C ASN A 300 -29.34 0.92 -14.27
N GLU A 301 -30.32 1.79 -14.00
CA GLU A 301 -30.47 3.06 -14.73
C GLU A 301 -29.24 3.97 -14.55
N GLN A 302 -28.75 4.09 -13.32
CA GLN A 302 -27.55 4.87 -13.03
C GLN A 302 -26.30 4.29 -13.70
N ARG A 303 -26.14 2.96 -13.70
CA ARG A 303 -25.05 2.28 -14.43
C ARG A 303 -25.09 2.59 -15.93
N LEU A 304 -26.26 2.49 -16.55
CA LEU A 304 -26.43 2.80 -17.98
C LEU A 304 -26.14 4.28 -18.29
N SER A 305 -26.52 5.18 -17.39
CA SER A 305 -26.19 6.61 -17.48
C SER A 305 -24.67 6.86 -17.40
N LEU A 306 -24.00 6.16 -16.48
CA LEU A 306 -22.55 6.25 -16.28
C LEU A 306 -21.78 5.68 -17.47
N ASP A 307 -22.20 4.55 -18.03
CA ASP A 307 -21.59 3.95 -19.22
C ASP A 307 -21.62 4.94 -20.40
N ARG A 308 -22.75 5.61 -20.62
CA ARG A 308 -22.87 6.67 -21.64
C ARG A 308 -21.92 7.84 -21.41
N ARG A 309 -21.79 8.31 -20.16
CA ARG A 309 -20.85 9.39 -19.79
C ARG A 309 -19.40 8.96 -20.03
N ARG A 310 -19.05 7.74 -19.66
CA ARG A 310 -17.72 7.16 -19.86
C ARG A 310 -17.34 7.09 -21.34
N ASP A 311 -18.27 6.65 -22.19
CA ASP A 311 -18.06 6.61 -23.64
C ASP A 311 -17.86 8.02 -24.22
N GLN A 312 -18.62 9.01 -23.76
CA GLN A 312 -18.43 10.41 -24.15
C GLN A 312 -17.04 10.94 -23.74
N THR A 313 -16.63 10.72 -22.48
CA THR A 313 -15.29 11.13 -22.00
C THR A 313 -14.17 10.44 -22.79
N ARG A 314 -14.34 9.16 -23.15
CA ARG A 314 -13.38 8.41 -23.98
C ARG A 314 -13.26 9.00 -25.39
N LEU A 315 -14.40 9.33 -26.02
CA LEU A 315 -14.41 9.95 -27.35
C LEU A 315 -13.73 11.32 -27.34
N LEU A 316 -14.00 12.15 -26.33
CA LEU A 316 -13.37 13.47 -26.18
C LEU A 316 -11.86 13.38 -25.94
N ALA A 317 -11.39 12.36 -25.22
CA ALA A 317 -9.97 12.13 -24.99
C ALA A 317 -9.21 11.68 -26.26
N VAL A 318 -9.86 10.96 -27.17
CA VAL A 318 -9.28 10.54 -28.46
C VAL A 318 -9.14 11.71 -29.43
N HIS A 319 -10.06 12.68 -29.40
CA HIS A 319 -10.04 13.84 -30.30
C HIS A 319 -9.09 14.98 -29.86
N ARG A 320 -8.47 14.88 -28.69
CA ARG A 320 -7.53 15.89 -28.14
C ARG A 320 -6.05 15.44 -28.15
N ARG A 321 -5.73 14.34 -28.84
CA ARG A 321 -4.35 13.91 -29.14
C ARG A 321 -3.99 14.29 -30.56
#